data_AF-A0A1Q7YQU0-F1
#
_entry.id   AF-A0A1Q7YQU0-F1
#
_cell.length_a   1.000
_cell.length_b   1.000
_cell.length_c   1.000
_cell.angle_alpha   90.00
_cell.angle_beta   90.00
_cell.angle_gamma   90.00
#
_symmetry.space_group_name_H-M   'P 1'
#
loop_
_entity.id
_entity.type
_entity.pdbx_description
1 polymer ?
#
loop_
_entity_poly.entity_id
_entity_poly.type
_entity_poly.pdbx_seq_one_letter_code
_entity_poly.pdbx_strand_id
1 'polypeptide(L)'
;MLHLSFILLGSLLAFSQNGGTPAADTANDVKDLHQDRRDIRRDRRDIRSDRRDVRRDQRDLNQDRADRNRDLRDARKDQRDLNADKRDIRHEDADIAKDRREMREDLKEGDKADAAKERADITRDRKDLNKDRRDANSDRRDLRRDVRDARTDQRDINLRRDIHRDRKDVRADRRDVRRDKRDVKHDRGER
;
A
#
# COMPACT_ATOMS: atom_id res chain seq x y z
N MET A 1 64.02 -35.74 88.48
CA MET A 1 62.95 -36.76 88.57
C MET A 1 61.99 -36.52 87.40
N LEU A 2 62.37 -36.77 86.13
CA LEU A 2 62.28 -38.02 85.38
C LEU A 2 60.89 -38.70 85.36
N HIS A 3 60.41 -38.92 84.11
CA HIS A 3 59.35 -39.81 83.55
C HIS A 3 58.34 -39.01 82.68
N LEU A 4 58.40 -38.97 81.33
CA LEU A 4 58.06 -39.99 80.29
C LEU A 4 56.70 -40.69 80.59
N SER A 5 55.68 -40.86 79.73
CA SER A 5 55.45 -40.69 78.29
C SER A 5 53.95 -40.94 77.97
N PHE A 6 53.56 -40.64 76.72
CA PHE A 6 52.53 -41.27 75.86
C PHE A 6 51.28 -40.48 75.41
N ILE A 7 51.06 -40.66 74.11
CA ILE A 7 50.21 -40.02 73.11
C ILE A 7 48.78 -40.55 73.17
N LEU A 8 47.77 -39.71 72.87
CA LEU A 8 46.55 -40.18 72.20
C LEU A 8 45.93 -39.08 71.32
N LEU A 9 45.90 -39.40 70.02
CA LEU A 9 45.22 -38.71 68.94
C LEU A 9 43.69 -38.73 69.11
N GLY A 10 43.00 -37.71 68.61
CA GLY A 10 41.57 -37.79 68.32
C GLY A 10 40.91 -36.49 67.86
N SER A 11 40.73 -36.38 66.53
CA SER A 11 39.65 -35.73 65.74
C SER A 11 38.94 -34.46 66.21
N LEU A 12 38.36 -33.62 65.36
CA LEU A 12 38.38 -33.31 63.93
C LEU A 12 37.28 -32.23 63.81
N LEU A 13 37.49 -31.23 62.96
CA LEU A 13 36.59 -30.11 62.71
C LEU A 13 35.12 -30.52 62.50
N ALA A 14 34.19 -29.76 63.08
CA ALA A 14 32.84 -29.62 62.55
C ALA A 14 32.70 -28.23 61.91
N PHE A 15 32.87 -28.19 60.58
CA PHE A 15 32.54 -27.05 59.73
C PHE A 15 31.04 -27.15 59.41
N SER A 16 30.24 -26.13 59.79
CA SER A 16 28.80 -26.09 59.56
C SER A 16 28.46 -25.27 58.31
N GLN A 17 28.03 -25.99 57.26
CA GLN A 17 27.08 -25.65 56.18
C GLN A 17 27.29 -24.37 55.35
N ASN A 18 28.05 -24.51 54.24
CA ASN A 18 27.65 -24.00 52.91
C ASN A 18 26.51 -24.91 52.39
N GLY A 19 25.43 -24.41 51.81
CA GLY A 19 25.36 -23.86 50.45
C GLY A 19 24.37 -24.74 49.67
N GLY A 20 23.43 -24.13 48.95
CA GLY A 20 22.45 -24.84 48.13
C GLY A 20 23.16 -25.85 47.20
N THR A 21 22.54 -27.01 46.99
CA THR A 21 23.18 -28.09 46.23
C THR A 21 23.31 -27.68 44.75
N PRO A 22 24.52 -27.72 44.16
CA PRO A 22 24.77 -27.29 42.77
C PRO A 22 23.97 -28.09 41.71
N ALA A 23 23.42 -29.25 42.08
CA ALA A 23 22.56 -30.07 41.23
C ALA A 23 21.15 -29.48 41.04
N ALA A 24 20.63 -28.71 42.00
CA ALA A 24 19.32 -28.07 41.88
C ALA A 24 19.38 -26.82 41.00
N ASP A 25 20.43 -26.02 41.15
CA ASP A 25 20.65 -24.81 40.35
C ASP A 25 20.87 -25.17 38.87
N THR A 26 21.74 -26.15 38.58
CA THR A 26 21.97 -26.62 37.20
C THR A 26 20.73 -27.20 36.52
N ALA A 27 19.83 -27.85 37.26
CA ALA A 27 18.57 -28.37 36.71
C ALA A 27 17.58 -27.25 36.35
N ASN A 28 17.49 -26.20 37.16
CA ASN A 28 16.68 -25.03 36.87
C ASN A 28 17.23 -24.27 35.65
N ASP A 29 18.55 -24.06 35.58
CA ASP A 29 19.13 -23.33 34.45
C ASP A 29 18.97 -24.09 33.12
N VAL A 30 18.94 -25.44 33.12
CA VAL A 30 18.65 -26.24 31.92
C VAL A 30 17.19 -26.05 31.48
N LYS A 31 16.25 -26.00 32.44
CA LYS A 31 14.83 -25.78 32.17
C LYS A 31 14.60 -24.39 31.56
N ASP A 32 15.29 -23.37 32.06
CA ASP A 32 15.20 -21.99 31.56
C ASP A 32 15.77 -21.89 30.14
N LEU A 33 16.95 -22.47 29.86
CA LEU A 33 17.46 -22.58 28.49
C LEU A 33 16.52 -23.31 27.52
N HIS A 34 15.80 -24.32 27.99
CA HIS A 34 14.80 -25.01 27.20
C HIS A 34 13.58 -24.12 26.91
N GLN A 35 13.20 -23.27 27.85
CA GLN A 35 12.11 -22.31 27.72
C GLN A 35 12.49 -21.19 26.75
N ASP A 36 13.66 -20.57 26.90
CA ASP A 36 14.17 -19.52 25.99
C ASP A 36 14.24 -20.03 24.53
N ARG A 37 14.68 -21.27 24.35
CA ARG A 37 14.69 -21.90 23.02
C ARG A 37 13.30 -22.11 22.43
N ARG A 38 12.28 -22.35 23.26
CA ARG A 38 10.89 -22.46 22.81
C ARG A 38 10.33 -21.08 22.45
N ASP A 39 10.65 -20.06 23.23
CA ASP A 39 10.18 -18.69 23.00
C ASP A 39 10.82 -18.10 21.74
N ILE A 40 12.14 -18.22 21.57
CA ILE A 40 12.85 -17.87 20.32
C ILE A 40 12.25 -18.58 19.08
N ARG A 41 11.72 -19.81 19.23
CA ARG A 41 11.06 -20.53 18.12
C ARG A 41 9.68 -19.93 17.81
N ARG A 42 8.92 -19.50 18.82
CA ARG A 42 7.64 -18.82 18.68
C ARG A 42 7.83 -17.45 18.02
N ASP A 43 8.73 -16.63 18.53
CA ASP A 43 8.98 -15.29 17.97
C ASP A 43 9.43 -15.36 16.50
N ARG A 44 10.25 -16.37 16.14
CA ARG A 44 10.62 -16.60 14.73
C ARG A 44 9.41 -16.94 13.86
N ARG A 45 8.43 -17.66 14.38
CA ARG A 45 7.20 -18.01 13.67
C ARG A 45 6.34 -16.75 13.48
N ASP A 46 6.22 -15.93 14.51
CA ASP A 46 5.42 -14.70 14.50
C ASP A 46 6.04 -13.69 13.52
N ILE A 47 7.35 -13.43 13.63
CA ILE A 47 8.10 -12.61 12.65
C ILE A 47 7.95 -13.13 11.21
N ARG A 48 7.79 -14.45 11.01
CA ARG A 48 7.57 -15.01 9.67
C ARG A 48 6.16 -14.71 9.17
N SER A 49 5.16 -14.75 10.05
CA SER A 49 3.78 -14.36 9.76
C SER A 49 3.71 -12.88 9.41
N ASP A 50 4.24 -12.01 10.26
CA ASP A 50 4.18 -10.56 10.05
C ASP A 50 4.87 -10.13 8.75
N ARG A 51 6.00 -10.77 8.41
CA ARG A 51 6.64 -10.56 7.10
C ARG A 51 5.77 -10.96 5.92
N ARG A 52 4.97 -12.02 6.07
CA ARG A 52 4.05 -12.46 5.02
C ARG A 52 2.93 -11.44 4.85
N ASP A 53 2.42 -10.91 5.96
CA ASP A 53 1.36 -9.91 5.95
C ASP A 53 1.85 -8.58 5.37
N VAL A 54 2.99 -8.06 5.83
CA VAL A 54 3.66 -6.87 5.23
C VAL A 54 3.94 -7.04 3.73
N ARG A 55 4.25 -8.26 3.28
CA ARG A 55 4.45 -8.54 1.84
C ARG A 55 3.13 -8.52 1.07
N ARG A 56 2.05 -9.01 1.68
CA ARG A 56 0.71 -8.97 1.09
C ARG A 56 0.24 -7.53 0.97
N ASP A 57 0.31 -6.76 2.05
CA ASP A 57 -0.13 -5.36 2.06
C ASP A 57 0.67 -4.52 1.07
N GLN A 58 1.96 -4.81 0.88
CA GLN A 58 2.77 -4.15 -0.14
C GLN A 58 2.35 -4.51 -1.57
N ARG A 59 1.90 -5.74 -1.83
CA ARG A 59 1.35 -6.11 -3.13
C ARG A 59 0.04 -5.39 -3.37
N ASP A 60 -0.84 -5.38 -2.38
CA ASP A 60 -2.14 -4.75 -2.47
C ASP A 60 -1.99 -3.23 -2.68
N LEU A 61 -1.09 -2.55 -1.95
CA LEU A 61 -0.75 -1.14 -2.19
C LEU A 61 -0.19 -0.86 -3.60
N ASN A 62 0.58 -1.79 -4.15
CA ASN A 62 1.11 -1.62 -5.50
C ASN A 62 -0.01 -1.76 -6.54
N GLN A 63 -0.98 -2.62 -6.28
CA GLN A 63 -2.18 -2.77 -7.10
C GLN A 63 -3.03 -1.50 -7.03
N ASP A 64 -3.38 -1.00 -5.83
CA ASP A 64 -4.16 0.24 -5.69
C ASP A 64 -3.49 1.43 -6.41
N ARG A 65 -2.15 1.50 -6.38
CA ARG A 65 -1.40 2.54 -7.11
C ARG A 65 -1.48 2.36 -8.62
N ALA A 66 -1.47 1.12 -9.10
CA ALA A 66 -1.58 0.83 -10.52
C ALA A 66 -2.99 1.16 -11.04
N ASP A 67 -4.02 0.79 -10.28
CA ASP A 67 -5.42 1.08 -10.58
C ASP A 67 -5.66 2.60 -10.61
N ARG A 68 -5.25 3.33 -9.56
CA ARG A 68 -5.31 4.81 -9.53
C ARG A 68 -4.61 5.44 -10.74
N ASN A 69 -3.47 4.90 -11.13
CA ASN A 69 -2.72 5.43 -12.26
C ASN A 69 -3.40 5.14 -13.61
N ARG A 70 -4.16 4.04 -13.71
CA ARG A 70 -5.01 3.74 -14.87
C ARG A 70 -6.16 4.73 -14.95
N ASP A 71 -6.90 4.93 -13.86
CA ASP A 71 -8.01 5.89 -13.80
C ASP A 71 -7.55 7.32 -14.16
N LEU A 72 -6.36 7.72 -13.69
CA LEU A 72 -5.78 9.02 -14.06
C LEU A 72 -5.32 9.11 -15.51
N ARG A 73 -5.09 7.99 -16.20
CA ARG A 73 -4.82 7.99 -17.66
C ARG A 73 -6.11 8.08 -18.44
N ASP A 74 -7.13 7.32 -18.03
CA ASP A 74 -8.44 7.30 -18.67
C ASP A 74 -9.10 8.69 -18.53
N ALA A 75 -9.06 9.29 -17.33
CA ALA A 75 -9.50 10.67 -17.12
C ALA A 75 -8.78 11.69 -18.02
N ARG A 76 -7.48 11.48 -18.32
CA ARG A 76 -6.76 12.38 -19.25
C ARG A 76 -7.19 12.18 -20.69
N LYS A 77 -7.57 10.97 -21.06
CA LYS A 77 -8.09 10.64 -22.38
C LYS A 77 -9.47 11.27 -22.56
N ASP A 78 -10.40 11.04 -21.63
CA ASP A 78 -11.74 11.63 -21.68
C ASP A 78 -11.69 13.16 -21.68
N GLN A 79 -10.73 13.75 -20.98
CA GLN A 79 -10.53 15.20 -21.02
C GLN A 79 -10.04 15.71 -22.39
N ARG A 80 -9.27 14.90 -23.14
CA ARG A 80 -8.86 15.24 -24.51
C ARG A 80 -10.02 15.10 -25.48
N ASP A 81 -10.76 14.00 -25.37
CA ASP A 81 -11.90 13.69 -26.23
C ASP A 81 -12.99 14.78 -26.04
N LEU A 82 -13.31 15.15 -24.80
CA LEU A 82 -14.18 16.29 -24.48
C LEU A 82 -13.71 17.63 -25.09
N ASN A 83 -12.40 17.84 -25.21
CA ASN A 83 -11.86 19.06 -25.80
C ASN A 83 -11.91 19.02 -27.34
N ALA A 84 -11.87 17.83 -27.94
CA ALA A 84 -12.10 17.63 -29.37
C ALA A 84 -13.56 17.91 -29.71
N ASP A 85 -14.52 17.29 -29.01
CA ASP A 85 -15.95 17.53 -29.26
C ASP A 85 -16.32 19.00 -29.09
N LYS A 86 -15.74 19.69 -28.11
CA LYS A 86 -15.95 21.15 -27.94
C LYS A 86 -15.36 21.98 -29.07
N ARG A 87 -14.39 21.48 -29.80
CA ARG A 87 -13.84 22.16 -30.98
C ARG A 87 -14.76 21.93 -32.16
N ASP A 88 -15.22 20.70 -32.35
CA ASP A 88 -16.09 20.32 -33.46
C ASP A 88 -17.44 21.04 -33.34
N ILE A 89 -18.05 21.06 -32.15
CA ILE A 89 -19.24 21.88 -31.84
C ILE A 89 -19.06 23.36 -32.22
N ARG A 90 -17.88 23.94 -31.96
CA ARG A 90 -17.63 25.35 -32.28
C ARG A 90 -17.47 25.58 -33.78
N HIS A 91 -16.91 24.60 -34.49
CA HIS A 91 -16.77 24.66 -35.94
C HIS A 91 -18.16 24.62 -36.59
N GLU A 92 -18.97 23.64 -36.22
CA GLU A 92 -20.34 23.49 -36.74
C GLU A 92 -21.23 24.68 -36.38
N ASP A 93 -21.13 25.23 -35.16
CA ASP A 93 -21.87 26.45 -34.79
C ASP A 93 -21.45 27.65 -35.67
N ALA A 94 -20.17 27.72 -36.10
CA ALA A 94 -19.67 28.76 -36.99
C ALA A 94 -20.15 28.56 -38.44
N ASP A 95 -20.12 27.32 -38.94
CA ASP A 95 -20.62 26.97 -40.28
C ASP A 95 -22.12 27.26 -40.38
N ILE A 96 -22.92 26.79 -39.43
CA ILE A 96 -24.35 27.11 -39.35
C ILE A 96 -24.59 28.62 -39.32
N ALA A 97 -23.73 29.39 -38.66
CA ALA A 97 -23.84 30.85 -38.63
C ALA A 97 -23.51 31.49 -39.98
N LYS A 98 -22.59 30.92 -40.75
CA LYS A 98 -22.22 31.33 -42.11
C LYS A 98 -23.34 31.02 -43.10
N ASP A 99 -23.80 29.78 -43.16
CA ASP A 99 -24.90 29.34 -44.04
C ASP A 99 -26.18 30.15 -43.76
N ARG A 100 -26.42 30.51 -42.49
CA ARG A 100 -27.55 31.39 -42.14
C ARG A 100 -27.44 32.80 -42.71
N ARG A 101 -26.23 33.33 -42.87
CA ARG A 101 -26.00 34.64 -43.48
C ARG A 101 -26.19 34.52 -44.99
N GLU A 102 -25.56 33.53 -45.61
CA GLU A 102 -25.65 33.25 -47.06
C GLU A 102 -27.10 33.01 -47.48
N MET A 103 -27.82 32.12 -46.77
CA MET A 103 -29.25 31.90 -47.00
C MET A 103 -30.09 33.19 -46.90
N ARG A 104 -29.73 34.12 -46.01
CA ARG A 104 -30.45 35.40 -45.88
C ARG A 104 -30.14 36.35 -47.03
N GLU A 105 -28.95 36.27 -47.61
CA GLU A 105 -28.53 37.04 -48.78
C GLU A 105 -29.22 36.50 -50.04
N ASP A 106 -29.15 35.19 -50.27
CA ASP A 106 -29.83 34.51 -51.38
C ASP A 106 -31.34 34.81 -51.40
N LEU A 107 -31.99 34.75 -50.22
CA LEU A 107 -33.41 35.08 -50.10
C LEU A 107 -33.73 36.54 -50.41
N LYS A 108 -32.81 37.48 -50.16
CA LYS A 108 -32.99 38.90 -50.55
C LYS A 108 -32.81 39.10 -52.04
N GLU A 109 -31.88 38.37 -52.64
CA GLU A 109 -31.59 38.41 -54.08
C GLU A 109 -32.63 37.62 -54.91
N GLY A 110 -33.44 36.81 -54.24
CA GLY A 110 -34.49 36.00 -54.85
C GLY A 110 -34.01 34.62 -55.31
N ASP A 111 -32.77 34.25 -55.02
CA ASP A 111 -32.23 32.92 -55.31
C ASP A 111 -32.73 31.90 -54.29
N LYS A 112 -33.89 31.32 -54.58
CA LYS A 112 -34.49 30.28 -53.72
C LYS A 112 -33.75 28.95 -53.80
N ALA A 113 -32.97 28.71 -54.85
CA ALA A 113 -32.28 27.44 -55.04
C ALA A 113 -31.05 27.36 -54.13
N ASP A 114 -30.25 28.42 -54.09
CA ASP A 114 -29.09 28.50 -53.21
C ASP A 114 -29.51 28.58 -51.74
N ALA A 115 -30.53 29.38 -51.41
CA ALA A 115 -31.13 29.38 -50.07
C ALA A 115 -31.61 27.99 -49.60
N ALA A 116 -32.07 27.13 -50.53
CA ALA A 116 -32.46 25.77 -50.21
C ALA A 116 -31.26 24.84 -49.94
N LYS A 117 -30.13 25.06 -50.62
CA LYS A 117 -28.86 24.35 -50.35
C LYS A 117 -28.35 24.70 -48.96
N GLU A 118 -28.26 25.99 -48.63
CA GLU A 118 -27.84 26.45 -47.30
C GLU A 118 -28.72 25.88 -46.19
N ARG A 119 -30.04 25.77 -46.42
CA ARG A 119 -30.95 25.12 -45.47
C ARG A 119 -30.65 23.63 -45.30
N ALA A 120 -30.25 22.94 -46.36
CA ALA A 120 -29.86 21.54 -46.29
C ALA A 120 -28.53 21.36 -45.55
N ASP A 121 -27.57 22.24 -45.77
CA ASP A 121 -26.26 22.29 -45.09
C ASP A 121 -26.45 22.49 -43.57
N ILE A 122 -27.18 23.55 -43.17
CA ILE A 122 -27.58 23.79 -41.77
C ILE A 122 -28.25 22.56 -41.13
N THR A 123 -29.03 21.80 -41.90
CA THR A 123 -29.72 20.61 -41.38
C THR A 123 -28.75 19.47 -41.11
N ARG A 124 -27.72 19.29 -41.95
CA ARG A 124 -26.65 18.32 -41.74
C ARG A 124 -25.79 18.71 -40.55
N ASP A 125 -25.32 19.94 -40.48
CA ASP A 125 -24.47 20.42 -39.39
C ASP A 125 -25.19 20.33 -38.05
N ARG A 126 -26.50 20.62 -38.00
CA ARG A 126 -27.30 20.42 -36.78
C ARG A 126 -27.36 18.97 -36.32
N LYS A 127 -27.31 18.01 -37.25
CA LYS A 127 -27.33 16.58 -36.91
C LYS A 127 -25.99 16.18 -36.30
N ASP A 128 -24.89 16.64 -36.90
CA ASP A 128 -23.53 16.37 -36.44
C ASP A 128 -23.28 17.05 -35.08
N LEU A 129 -23.70 18.32 -34.92
CA LEU A 129 -23.72 19.04 -33.64
C LEU A 129 -24.48 18.31 -32.52
N ASN A 130 -25.58 17.65 -32.86
CA ASN A 130 -26.32 16.86 -31.88
C ASN A 130 -25.57 15.58 -31.48
N LYS A 131 -24.78 15.00 -32.39
CA LYS A 131 -23.93 13.85 -32.10
C LYS A 131 -22.76 14.29 -31.22
N ASP A 132 -22.04 15.34 -31.59
CA ASP A 132 -20.89 15.83 -30.83
C ASP A 132 -21.29 16.29 -29.42
N ARG A 133 -22.48 16.87 -29.27
CA ARG A 133 -23.04 17.17 -27.94
C ARG A 133 -23.34 15.93 -27.11
N ARG A 134 -23.71 14.80 -27.72
CA ARG A 134 -23.93 13.54 -27.00
C ARG A 134 -22.60 12.91 -26.61
N ASP A 135 -21.62 12.94 -27.50
CA ASP A 135 -20.28 12.42 -27.27
C ASP A 135 -19.61 13.22 -26.14
N ALA A 136 -19.67 14.56 -26.19
CA ALA A 136 -19.13 15.42 -25.13
C ALA A 136 -19.81 15.20 -23.76
N ASN A 137 -21.10 14.84 -23.77
CA ASN A 137 -21.81 14.50 -22.54
C ASN A 137 -21.41 13.13 -21.98
N SER A 138 -21.04 12.19 -22.84
CA SER A 138 -20.55 10.86 -22.48
C SER A 138 -19.15 10.97 -21.89
N ASP A 139 -18.23 11.64 -22.58
CA ASP A 139 -16.87 11.89 -22.10
C ASP A 139 -16.85 12.63 -20.76
N ARG A 140 -17.79 13.57 -20.57
CA ARG A 140 -17.95 14.26 -19.28
C ARG A 140 -18.37 13.33 -18.15
N ARG A 141 -19.19 12.31 -18.44
CA ARG A 141 -19.62 11.32 -17.44
C ARG A 141 -18.48 10.37 -17.11
N ASP A 142 -17.75 9.92 -18.11
CA ASP A 142 -16.62 8.99 -17.95
C ASP A 142 -15.48 9.68 -17.18
N LEU A 143 -15.13 10.93 -17.56
CA LEU A 143 -14.18 11.75 -16.81
C LEU A 143 -14.55 11.89 -15.33
N ARG A 144 -15.84 12.05 -15.03
CA ARG A 144 -16.33 12.16 -13.64
C ARG A 144 -16.21 10.84 -12.88
N ARG A 145 -16.40 9.71 -13.55
CA ARG A 145 -16.22 8.38 -12.99
C ARG A 145 -14.74 8.14 -12.70
N ASP A 146 -13.88 8.32 -13.68
CA ASP A 146 -12.44 8.06 -13.54
C ASP A 146 -11.80 8.93 -12.46
N VAL A 147 -12.20 10.20 -12.38
CA VAL A 147 -11.74 11.08 -11.29
C VAL A 147 -12.25 10.63 -9.93
N ARG A 148 -13.44 10.04 -9.84
CA ARG A 148 -13.98 9.49 -8.59
C ARG A 148 -13.23 8.22 -8.18
N ASP A 149 -12.97 7.34 -9.13
CA ASP A 149 -12.32 6.06 -8.88
C ASP A 149 -10.86 6.30 -8.45
N ALA A 150 -10.13 7.17 -9.16
CA ALA A 150 -8.79 7.62 -8.75
C ALA A 150 -8.75 8.25 -7.34
N ARG A 151 -9.80 8.97 -6.94
CA ARG A 151 -9.91 9.53 -5.58
C ARG A 151 -10.17 8.45 -4.53
N THR A 152 -10.91 7.41 -4.88
CA THR A 152 -11.21 6.28 -4.01
C THR A 152 -9.94 5.48 -3.76
N ASP A 153 -9.22 5.10 -4.82
CA ASP A 153 -7.94 4.40 -4.70
C ASP A 153 -6.92 5.21 -3.89
N GLN A 154 -6.92 6.53 -4.07
CA GLN A 154 -6.05 7.40 -3.29
C GLN A 154 -6.38 7.39 -1.79
N ARG A 155 -7.66 7.24 -1.41
CA ARG A 155 -8.07 7.08 -0.01
C ARG A 155 -7.63 5.73 0.53
N ASP A 156 -7.78 4.66 -0.23
CA ASP A 156 -7.39 3.30 0.19
C ASP A 156 -5.89 3.20 0.40
N ILE A 157 -5.09 3.80 -0.50
CA ILE A 157 -3.64 3.94 -0.33
C ILE A 157 -3.30 4.71 0.96
N ASN A 158 -4.05 5.77 1.28
CA ASN A 158 -3.80 6.58 2.47
C ASN A 158 -4.14 5.84 3.77
N LEU A 159 -5.21 5.03 3.77
CA LEU A 159 -5.60 4.19 4.91
C LEU A 159 -4.53 3.12 5.20
N ARG A 160 -3.89 2.58 4.16
CA ARG A 160 -2.83 1.55 4.27
C ARG A 160 -1.44 2.10 4.61
N ARG A 161 -1.34 3.33 5.15
CA ARG A 161 -0.05 3.94 5.57
C ARG A 161 0.63 3.24 6.75
N ASP A 162 -0.07 2.35 7.46
CA ASP A 162 0.46 1.65 8.65
C ASP A 162 1.55 0.60 8.34
N ILE A 163 1.74 0.18 7.08
CA ILE A 163 2.82 -0.75 6.68
C ILE A 163 4.22 -0.26 7.11
N HIS A 164 4.42 1.05 7.24
CA HIS A 164 5.70 1.58 7.73
C HIS A 164 5.96 1.25 9.20
N ARG A 165 4.91 1.18 10.04
CA ARG A 165 4.98 0.77 11.46
C ARG A 165 5.24 -0.73 11.55
N ASP A 166 4.46 -1.56 10.86
CA ASP A 166 4.64 -3.02 10.85
C ASP A 166 6.06 -3.43 10.40
N ARG A 167 6.63 -2.69 9.43
CA ARG A 167 8.02 -2.89 9.02
C ARG A 167 9.05 -2.55 10.08
N LYS A 168 8.79 -1.56 10.94
CA LYS A 168 9.66 -1.21 12.06
C LYS A 168 9.55 -2.26 13.16
N ASP A 169 8.34 -2.73 13.44
CA ASP A 169 8.08 -3.72 14.48
C ASP A 169 8.75 -5.06 14.13
N VAL A 170 8.54 -5.56 12.90
CA VAL A 170 9.25 -6.74 12.38
C VAL A 170 10.78 -6.58 12.38
N ARG A 171 11.30 -5.36 12.32
CA ARG A 171 12.76 -5.10 12.44
C ARG A 171 13.22 -5.13 13.89
N ALA A 172 12.41 -4.63 14.82
CA ALA A 172 12.66 -4.67 16.26
C ALA A 172 12.66 -6.11 16.76
N ASP A 173 11.61 -6.88 16.48
CA ASP A 173 11.49 -8.29 16.92
C ASP A 173 12.64 -9.15 16.39
N ARG A 174 13.10 -8.88 15.16
CA ARG A 174 14.29 -9.54 14.60
C ARG A 174 15.57 -9.24 15.37
N ARG A 175 15.72 -8.02 15.92
CA ARG A 175 16.87 -7.63 16.73
C ARG A 175 16.80 -8.31 18.09
N ASP A 176 15.62 -8.39 18.69
CA ASP A 176 15.40 -9.03 19.99
C ASP A 176 15.70 -10.54 19.90
N VAL A 177 15.11 -11.24 18.94
CA VAL A 177 15.42 -12.66 18.66
C VAL A 177 16.92 -12.91 18.36
N ARG A 178 17.66 -11.91 17.86
CA ARG A 178 19.12 -12.01 17.65
C ARG A 178 19.89 -11.81 18.95
N ARG A 179 19.39 -11.00 19.88
CA ARG A 179 19.92 -10.79 21.22
C ARG A 179 19.70 -12.04 22.07
N ASP A 180 18.48 -12.55 22.16
CA ASP A 180 18.15 -13.73 22.97
C ASP A 180 18.95 -14.96 22.53
N LYS A 181 19.21 -15.10 21.22
CA LYS A 181 20.10 -16.15 20.70
C LYS A 181 21.55 -16.01 21.10
N ARG A 182 22.04 -14.80 21.33
CA ARG A 182 23.40 -14.56 21.84
C ARG A 182 23.46 -14.89 23.32
N ASP A 183 22.43 -14.50 24.07
CA ASP A 183 22.32 -14.74 25.51
C ASP A 183 22.26 -16.26 25.78
N VAL A 184 21.37 -16.99 25.11
CA VAL A 184 21.30 -18.48 25.16
C VAL A 184 22.60 -19.17 24.73
N LYS A 185 23.42 -18.54 23.89
CA LYS A 185 24.75 -19.09 23.51
C LYS A 185 25.79 -18.82 24.58
N HIS A 186 25.71 -17.66 25.24
CA HIS A 186 26.61 -17.25 26.31
C HIS A 186 26.38 -18.13 27.54
N ASP A 187 25.13 -18.29 27.97
CA ASP A 187 24.72 -19.12 29.11
C ASP A 187 25.03 -20.62 28.93
N ARG A 188 25.26 -21.05 27.69
CA ARG A 188 25.74 -22.39 27.34
C ARG A 188 27.27 -22.50 27.39
N GLY A 189 27.99 -21.43 27.07
CA GLY A 189 29.46 -21.41 27.04
C GLY A 189 30.10 -21.07 28.38
N GLU A 190 29.34 -20.50 29.32
CA GLU A 190 29.75 -20.27 30.72
C GLU A 190 29.51 -21.49 31.64
N ARG A 191 29.01 -22.61 31.10
CA ARG A 191 28.90 -23.91 31.78
C ARG A 191 29.95 -24.88 31.27
#